data_AF-A0A412LFK0-F1
#
_entry.id   AF-A0A412LFK0-F1
#
_cell.length_a   1.000
_cell.length_b   1.000
_cell.length_c   1.000
_cell.angle_alpha   90.00
_cell.angle_beta   90.00
_cell.angle_gamma   90.00
#
_symmetry.space_group_name_H-M   'P 1'
#
loop_
_entity.id
_entity.type
_entity.pdbx_description
1 polymer ?
#
loop_
_entity_poly.entity_id
_entity_poly.type
_entity_poly.pdbx_seq_one_letter_code
_entity_poly.pdbx_strand_id
1 'polypeptide(L)'
;MINTKIWKLFLRSKVSVMIKKYKKLFLFILVLISIMENVCVIMARENLTSSVSYRNSRKEISVKNKRTEETRWYYRMNNGVREKRLWSITRGEWLTNWIPV
;
A
#
# COMPACT_ATOMS: atom_id res chain seq x y z
N MET A 1 -52.96 37.10 -8.66
CA MET A 1 -52.30 35.94 -9.29
C MET A 1 -50.82 36.27 -9.50
N ILE A 2 -49.95 35.90 -8.56
CA ILE A 2 -48.49 36.11 -8.70
C ILE A 2 -47.93 35.11 -9.70
N ASN A 3 -47.22 35.63 -10.70
CA ASN A 3 -46.84 34.96 -11.93
C ASN A 3 -45.77 33.87 -11.70
N THR A 4 -46.21 32.61 -11.62
CA THR A 4 -45.36 31.42 -11.40
C THR A 4 -44.27 31.24 -12.48
N LYS A 5 -44.43 31.85 -13.66
CA LYS A 5 -43.41 31.81 -14.73
C LYS A 5 -42.17 32.65 -14.38
N ILE A 6 -42.35 33.78 -13.71
CA ILE A 6 -41.23 34.67 -13.32
C ILE A 6 -40.36 33.99 -12.26
N TRP A 7 -41.00 33.35 -11.27
CA TRP A 7 -40.31 32.58 -10.24
C TRP A 7 -39.51 31.40 -10.79
N LYS A 8 -40.05 30.67 -11.79
CA LYS A 8 -39.33 29.58 -12.45
C LYS A 8 -38.10 30.07 -13.22
N LEU A 9 -38.18 31.20 -13.92
CA LEU A 9 -37.04 31.77 -14.65
C LEU A 9 -35.92 32.24 -13.72
N PHE A 10 -36.30 32.88 -12.60
CA PHE A 10 -35.36 33.32 -11.59
C PHE A 10 -34.65 32.15 -10.88
N LEU A 11 -35.40 31.09 -10.56
CA LEU A 11 -34.84 29.88 -9.95
C LEU A 11 -33.89 29.17 -10.93
N ARG A 12 -34.26 29.09 -12.21
CA ARG A 12 -33.43 28.50 -13.28
C ARG A 12 -32.12 29.27 -13.49
N SER A 13 -32.13 30.61 -13.38
CA SER A 13 -30.91 31.41 -13.52
C SER A 13 -29.97 31.21 -12.32
N LYS A 14 -30.51 31.21 -11.08
CA LYS A 14 -29.74 30.98 -9.86
C LYS A 14 -29.11 29.58 -9.82
N VAL A 15 -29.87 28.55 -10.19
CA VAL A 15 -29.38 27.16 -10.25
C VAL A 15 -28.25 27.02 -11.29
N SER A 16 -28.38 27.64 -12.47
CA SER A 16 -27.32 27.63 -13.49
C SER A 16 -26.01 28.28 -13.01
N VAL A 17 -26.11 29.42 -12.32
CA VAL A 17 -24.95 30.10 -11.74
C VAL A 17 -24.32 29.28 -10.62
N MET A 18 -25.13 28.64 -9.77
CA MET A 18 -24.64 27.75 -8.72
C MET A 18 -23.92 26.54 -9.30
N ILE A 19 -24.51 25.83 -10.27
CA ILE A 19 -23.89 24.65 -10.90
C ILE A 19 -22.52 25.01 -11.51
N LYS A 20 -22.39 26.19 -12.15
CA LYS A 20 -21.11 26.66 -12.68
C LYS A 20 -20.07 26.91 -11.59
N LYS A 21 -20.47 27.50 -10.46
CA LYS A 21 -19.59 27.71 -9.29
C LYS A 21 -19.14 26.38 -8.67
N TYR A 22 -20.07 25.46 -8.44
CA TYR A 22 -19.75 24.14 -7.88
C TYR A 22 -18.93 23.28 -8.84
N LYS A 23 -19.15 23.38 -10.16
CA LYS A 23 -18.29 22.71 -11.16
C LYS A 23 -16.85 23.23 -11.12
N LYS A 24 -16.67 24.55 -11.02
CA LYS A 24 -15.33 25.16 -10.90
C LYS A 24 -14.64 24.77 -9.58
N LEU A 25 -15.39 24.75 -8.47
CA LEU A 25 -14.91 24.32 -7.16
C LEU A 25 -14.54 22.83 -7.15
N PHE A 26 -15.37 21.98 -7.74
CA PHE A 26 -15.14 20.54 -7.85
C PHE A 26 -13.89 20.23 -8.70
N LEU A 27 -13.73 20.91 -9.84
CA LEU A 27 -12.54 20.80 -10.67
C LEU A 27 -11.27 21.24 -9.92
N PHE A 28 -11.35 22.30 -9.13
CA PHE A 28 -10.22 22.76 -8.32
C PHE A 28 -9.82 21.74 -7.25
N ILE A 29 -10.80 21.12 -6.57
CA ILE A 29 -10.55 20.07 -5.58
C ILE A 29 -9.87 18.84 -6.22
N LEU A 30 -10.30 18.41 -7.41
CA LEU A 30 -9.67 17.31 -8.13
C LEU A 30 -8.20 17.58 -8.47
N VAL A 31 -7.87 18.81 -8.86
CA VAL A 31 -6.48 19.21 -9.12
C VAL A 31 -5.64 19.17 -7.83
N LEU A 32 -6.18 19.62 -6.70
CA LEU A 32 -5.48 19.55 -5.41
C LEU A 32 -5.18 18.11 -4.98
N ILE A 33 -6.12 17.17 -5.21
CA ILE A 33 -5.92 15.74 -4.92
C ILE A 33 -4.79 15.17 -5.78
N SER A 34 -4.74 15.50 -7.07
CA SER A 34 -3.69 15.03 -7.99
C SER A 34 -2.28 15.52 -7.60
N ILE A 35 -2.16 16.70 -6.98
CA ILE A 35 -0.87 17.22 -6.52
C ILE A 35 -0.34 16.41 -5.32
N MET A 36 -1.22 15.92 -4.45
CA MET A 36 -0.83 15.17 -3.24
C MET A 36 -0.22 13.80 -3.54
N GLU A 37 -0.56 13.18 -4.68
CA GLU A 37 -0.01 11.89 -5.09
C GLU A 37 1.51 11.94 -5.37
N ASN A 38 2.06 13.13 -5.66
CA ASN A 38 3.47 13.29 -6.02
C ASN A 38 4.43 13.36 -4.82
N VAL A 39 3.93 13.61 -3.61
CA VAL A 39 4.79 13.74 -2.41
C VAL A 39 5.35 12.39 -1.96
N CYS A 40 4.65 11.28 -2.27
CA CYS A 40 5.09 9.95 -1.86
C CYS A 40 6.17 9.35 -2.79
N VAL A 41 6.26 9.81 -4.05
CA VAL A 41 7.16 9.24 -5.07
C VAL A 41 8.63 9.67 -4.86
N ILE A 42 8.87 10.85 -4.28
CA ILE A 42 10.23 11.39 -4.12
C ILE A 42 11.04 10.59 -3.09
N MET A 43 10.41 10.08 -2.03
CA MET A 43 11.06 9.28 -0.98
C MET A 43 11.57 7.90 -1.46
N ALA A 44 11.12 7.45 -2.64
CA ALA A 44 11.60 6.21 -3.25
C ALA A 44 12.86 6.41 -4.13
N ARG A 45 13.13 7.62 -4.60
CA ARG A 45 14.20 7.90 -5.59
C ARG A 45 15.58 8.09 -4.96
N GLU A 46 15.65 8.67 -3.76
CA GLU A 46 16.93 8.95 -3.09
C GLU A 46 17.66 7.67 -2.64
N ASN A 47 16.94 6.55 -2.48
CA ASN A 47 17.55 5.25 -2.20
C ASN A 47 18.28 4.63 -3.41
N LEU A 48 18.01 5.09 -4.64
CA LEU A 48 18.63 4.51 -5.83
C LEU A 48 19.97 5.19 -6.18
N THR A 49 20.12 6.48 -5.89
CA THR A 49 21.32 7.26 -6.24
C THR A 49 22.54 6.95 -5.38
N SER A 50 22.37 6.46 -4.15
CA SER A 50 23.49 6.02 -3.30
C SER A 50 24.06 4.66 -3.70
N SER A 51 23.41 3.93 -4.62
CA SER A 51 23.82 2.56 -4.99
C SER A 51 24.76 2.47 -6.21
N VAL A 52 24.98 3.58 -6.94
CA VAL A 52 25.74 3.57 -8.21
C VAL A 52 27.28 3.64 -8.00
N SER A 53 27.77 3.85 -6.78
CA SER A 53 29.23 3.96 -6.51
C SER A 53 29.96 2.61 -6.33
N TYR A 54 29.27 1.48 -6.17
CA TYR A 54 29.92 0.17 -5.95
C TYR A 54 29.84 -0.74 -7.18
N ARG A 55 30.37 -0.30 -8.33
CA ARG A 55 30.39 -1.09 -9.56
C ARG A 55 31.52 -2.12 -9.68
N ASN A 56 32.45 -2.27 -8.73
CA ASN A 56 33.52 -3.27 -8.85
C ASN A 56 33.74 -4.07 -7.55
N SER A 57 32.87 -5.04 -7.26
CA SER A 57 33.31 -6.33 -6.70
C SER A 57 32.23 -7.38 -6.86
N ARG A 58 32.60 -8.39 -7.64
CA ARG A 58 31.86 -9.61 -7.91
C ARG A 58 31.55 -10.35 -6.61
N LYS A 59 30.32 -10.24 -6.13
CA LYS A 59 29.65 -11.27 -5.34
C LYS A 59 28.17 -11.18 -5.71
N GLU A 60 27.59 -12.28 -6.16
CA GLU A 60 26.14 -12.42 -6.30
C GLU A 60 25.50 -12.10 -4.95
N ILE A 61 25.11 -10.84 -4.76
CA ILE A 61 24.22 -10.47 -3.68
C ILE A 61 22.86 -10.95 -4.18
N SER A 62 22.53 -12.19 -3.82
CA SER A 62 21.15 -12.66 -3.83
C SER A 62 20.34 -11.56 -3.15
N VAL A 63 19.54 -10.84 -3.93
CA VAL A 63 18.61 -9.84 -3.41
C VAL A 63 17.61 -10.62 -2.56
N LYS A 64 17.96 -10.83 -1.29
CA LYS A 64 17.04 -11.33 -0.27
C LYS A 64 16.03 -10.22 -0.09
N ASN A 65 14.97 -10.27 -0.89
CA ASN A 65 13.72 -9.60 -0.57
C ASN A 65 13.48 -9.85 0.92
N LYS A 66 13.33 -8.77 1.67
CA LYS A 66 13.02 -8.76 3.10
C LYS A 66 11.62 -9.33 3.31
N ARG A 67 11.43 -10.61 2.98
CA ARG A 67 10.24 -11.38 3.30
C ARG A 67 10.37 -11.70 4.78
N THR A 68 9.36 -11.32 5.55
CA THR A 68 9.19 -11.82 6.92
C THR A 68 9.19 -13.34 6.85
N GLU A 69 10.08 -13.99 7.60
CA GLU A 69 10.17 -15.44 7.58
C GLU A 69 8.94 -16.04 8.26
N GLU A 70 8.05 -16.62 7.47
CA GLU A 70 6.89 -17.37 7.94
C GLU A 70 7.32 -18.75 8.44
N THR A 71 6.94 -19.07 9.68
CA THR A 71 7.27 -20.35 10.33
C THR A 71 6.04 -20.97 10.98
N ARG A 72 6.06 -22.31 11.15
CA ARG A 72 5.01 -23.09 11.80
C ARG A 72 5.60 -24.17 12.70
N TRP A 73 4.96 -24.40 13.85
CA TRP A 73 5.28 -25.51 14.74
C TRP A 73 4.50 -26.78 14.38
N TYR A 74 5.21 -27.91 14.32
CA TYR A 74 4.62 -29.25 14.22
C TYR A 74 4.84 -29.99 15.52
N TYR A 75 3.82 -30.72 15.98
CA TYR A 75 3.84 -31.49 17.22
C TYR A 75 3.65 -32.97 16.92
N ARG A 76 4.31 -33.82 17.69
CA ARG A 76 4.09 -35.27 17.68
C ARG A 76 4.23 -35.87 19.07
N MET A 77 3.67 -37.06 19.23
CA MET A 77 3.96 -37.94 20.37
C MET A 77 5.00 -38.96 19.93
N ASN A 78 6.11 -39.05 20.66
CA ASN A 78 7.18 -40.01 20.41
C ASN A 78 7.55 -40.68 21.75
N ASN A 79 7.30 -41.99 21.89
CA ASN A 79 7.56 -42.75 23.13
C ASN A 79 7.02 -42.10 24.41
N GLY A 80 5.79 -41.55 24.35
CA GLY A 80 5.16 -40.86 25.48
C GLY A 80 5.66 -39.44 25.73
N VAL A 81 6.70 -38.99 25.02
CA VAL A 81 7.20 -37.61 25.08
C VAL A 81 6.55 -36.79 23.98
N ARG A 82 6.00 -35.63 24.34
CA ARG A 82 5.53 -34.64 23.37
C ARG A 82 6.73 -33.91 22.81
N GLU A 83 6.88 -33.91 21.50
CA GLU A 83 7.95 -33.20 20.80
C GLU A 83 7.37 -32.14 19.88
N LYS A 84 8.13 -31.05 19.66
CA LYS A 84 7.84 -30.03 18.67
C LYS A 84 9.02 -29.81 17.72
N ARG A 85 8.75 -29.43 16.47
CA ARG A 85 9.75 -29.09 15.46
C ARG A 85 9.30 -27.86 14.67
N LEU A 86 10.23 -26.97 14.35
CA LEU A 86 9.95 -25.73 13.62
C LEU A 86 10.15 -25.92 12.10
N TRP A 87 9.14 -25.57 11.32
CA TRP A 87 9.15 -25.58 9.84
C TRP A 87 9.19 -24.15 9.30
N SER A 88 10.12 -23.86 8.37
CA SER A 88 10.12 -22.61 7.61
C SER A 88 9.19 -22.76 6.41
N ILE A 89 8.06 -22.05 6.40
CA ILE A 89 7.16 -21.99 5.24
C ILE A 89 7.86 -21.24 4.11
N THR A 90 8.66 -20.23 4.44
CA THR A 90 9.35 -19.38 3.46
C THR A 90 10.44 -20.13 2.69
N ARG A 91 11.15 -21.05 3.37
CA ARG A 91 12.27 -21.81 2.78
C ARG A 91 11.92 -23.26 2.45
N GLY A 92 10.80 -23.77 2.93
CA GLY A 92 10.38 -25.17 2.71
C GLY A 92 11.31 -26.18 3.41
N GLU A 93 11.88 -25.81 4.56
CA GLU A 93 12.87 -26.62 5.28
C GLU A 93 12.59 -26.70 6.79
N TRP A 94 13.09 -27.76 7.43
CA TRP A 94 13.07 -27.90 8.88
C TRP A 94 14.17 -27.03 9.51
N LEU A 95 13.77 -26.07 10.36
CA LEU A 95 14.70 -25.15 11.02
C LEU A 95 15.35 -25.75 12.28
N THR A 96 14.68 -26.71 12.91
CA THR A 96 15.17 -27.38 14.11
C THR A 96 15.02 -28.89 13.98
N ASN A 97 15.69 -29.65 14.83
CA ASN A 97 15.32 -31.04 15.10
C ASN A 97 14.07 -31.09 15.99
N TRP A 98 13.56 -32.31 16.23
CA TRP A 98 12.52 -32.53 17.22
C TRP A 98 13.07 -32.20 18.61
N ILE A 99 12.35 -31.37 19.36
CA ILE A 99 12.70 -30.90 20.70
C ILE A 99 11.56 -31.29 21.64
N PRO A 100 11.83 -31.87 22.82
CA PRO A 100 10.80 -32.15 23.81
C PRO A 100 10.11 -30.84 24.26
N VAL A 101 8.81 -30.90 24.48
CA VAL A 101 7.99 -29.78 24.97
C VAL A 101 7.93 -29.76 26.48
#